data_AF-A0A379W519-F1
#
_entry.id   AF-A0A379W519-F1
#
_cell.length_a   1.000
_cell.length_b   1.000
_cell.length_c   1.000
_cell.angle_alpha   90.00
_cell.angle_beta   90.00
_cell.angle_gamma   90.00
#
_symmetry.space_group_name_H-M   'P 1'
#
loop_
_entity.id
_entity.type
_entity.pdbx_description
1 polymer ?
#
loop_
_entity_poly.entity_id
_entity_poly.type
_entity_poly.pdbx_seq_one_letter_code
_entity_poly.pdbx_strand_id
1 'polypeptide(L)'
;MGIRFELNCEVGKDISLETLLESYDAVFVGVGTYRSMKADLPNEDAPGVYDALPFLIANTKQVMGLPALPDEPFIDTAGLNVVVLGGGDTAMDCVRTALRHGAANVTCAYRRDEANMPGSKKEVKNAREEGANFEFNVQPVELVLDTHGRASGIRFLRTRLGEPDGQGRRRPVPVPDSEFVMPADAVIMAFGFIRMVCRGWNRMA
;
A
#
# COMPACT_ATOMS: atom_id res chain seq x y z
N MET A 1 11.68 -24.71 -23.12
CA MET A 1 10.25 -24.42 -22.90
C MET A 1 9.57 -23.63 -24.02
N GLY A 2 10.25 -23.14 -25.07
CA GLY A 2 9.57 -22.66 -26.30
C GLY A 2 8.66 -21.42 -26.17
N ILE A 3 8.61 -20.79 -24.99
CA ILE A 3 7.80 -19.59 -24.72
C ILE A 3 8.54 -18.36 -25.26
N ARG A 4 7.81 -17.47 -25.95
CA ARG A 4 8.28 -16.16 -26.40
C ARG A 4 7.77 -15.08 -25.43
N PHE A 5 8.68 -14.25 -24.93
CA PHE A 5 8.35 -13.09 -24.09
C PHE A 5 8.51 -11.81 -24.90
N GLU A 6 7.42 -11.05 -25.02
CA GLU A 6 7.42 -9.69 -25.55
C GLU A 6 7.34 -8.70 -24.38
N LEU A 7 8.51 -8.20 -23.96
CA LEU A 7 8.62 -7.24 -22.86
C LEU A 7 8.41 -5.82 -23.36
N ASN A 8 8.12 -4.89 -22.43
CA ASN A 8 7.86 -3.47 -22.76
C ASN A 8 6.72 -3.27 -23.76
N CYS A 9 5.72 -4.17 -23.73
CA CYS A 9 4.53 -4.11 -24.57
C CYS A 9 3.29 -4.05 -23.67
N GLU A 10 2.59 -2.91 -23.69
CA GLU A 10 1.38 -2.67 -22.94
C GLU A 10 0.15 -2.92 -23.83
N VAL A 11 -0.58 -4.01 -23.54
CA VAL A 11 -1.83 -4.34 -24.24
C VAL A 11 -2.89 -3.27 -23.95
N GLY A 12 -3.46 -2.71 -25.01
CA GLY A 12 -4.37 -1.56 -24.98
C GLY A 12 -3.71 -0.25 -25.40
N LYS A 13 -2.37 -0.20 -25.45
CA LYS A 13 -1.58 0.96 -25.89
C LYS A 13 -0.70 0.62 -27.09
N ASP A 14 0.13 -0.40 -26.97
CA ASP A 14 1.09 -0.82 -28.00
C ASP A 14 0.49 -1.86 -28.96
N ILE A 15 -0.41 -2.71 -28.45
CA ILE A 15 -1.21 -3.67 -29.24
C ILE A 15 -2.63 -3.72 -28.72
N SER A 16 -3.63 -3.77 -29.61
CA SER A 16 -5.02 -3.88 -29.19
C SER A 16 -5.37 -5.31 -28.77
N LEU A 17 -6.34 -5.46 -27.86
CA LEU A 17 -6.82 -6.78 -27.47
C LEU A 17 -7.48 -7.51 -28.65
N GLU A 18 -8.14 -6.78 -29.53
CA GLU A 18 -8.77 -7.29 -30.75
C GLU A 18 -7.73 -7.98 -31.64
N THR A 19 -6.57 -7.35 -31.82
CA THR A 19 -5.46 -7.93 -32.61
C THR A 19 -5.01 -9.26 -32.01
N LEU A 20 -4.94 -9.35 -30.68
CA LEU A 20 -4.57 -10.60 -29.99
C LEU A 20 -5.64 -11.69 -30.15
N LEU A 21 -6.92 -11.33 -30.09
CA LEU A 21 -8.02 -12.27 -30.29
C LEU A 21 -8.11 -12.79 -31.72
N GLU A 22 -7.70 -12.00 -32.71
CA GLU A 22 -7.64 -12.42 -34.11
C GLU A 22 -6.39 -13.25 -34.43
N SER A 23 -5.28 -13.00 -33.74
CA SER A 23 -3.97 -13.60 -34.05
C SER A 23 -3.69 -14.91 -33.30
N TYR A 24 -4.47 -15.25 -32.27
CA TYR A 24 -4.22 -16.40 -31.41
C TYR A 24 -5.50 -17.20 -31.14
N ASP A 25 -5.37 -18.52 -31.01
CA ASP A 25 -6.50 -19.43 -30.73
C ASP A 25 -7.13 -19.18 -29.35
N ALA A 26 -6.34 -18.66 -28.39
CA ALA A 26 -6.79 -18.37 -27.04
C ALA A 26 -5.98 -17.23 -26.41
N VAL A 27 -6.62 -16.46 -25.54
CA VAL A 27 -6.00 -15.39 -24.76
C VAL A 27 -6.27 -15.60 -23.27
N PHE A 28 -5.20 -15.66 -22.48
CA PHE A 28 -5.27 -15.64 -21.01
C PHE A 28 -4.93 -14.25 -20.49
N VAL A 29 -5.77 -13.72 -19.59
CA VAL A 29 -5.59 -12.39 -19.02
C VAL A 29 -5.08 -12.51 -17.59
N GLY A 30 -3.78 -12.30 -17.42
CA GLY A 30 -3.07 -12.36 -16.15
C GLY A 30 -2.55 -11.01 -15.65
N VAL A 31 -3.25 -9.90 -15.93
CA VAL A 31 -2.74 -8.53 -15.70
C VAL A 31 -2.75 -8.08 -14.23
N GLY A 32 -3.15 -8.92 -13.27
CA GLY A 32 -3.15 -8.56 -11.84
C GLY A 32 -3.98 -7.32 -11.49
N THR A 33 -3.60 -6.64 -10.40
CA THR A 33 -4.27 -5.43 -9.89
C THR A 33 -3.24 -4.37 -9.50
N TYR A 34 -3.17 -3.27 -10.26
CA TYR A 34 -2.16 -2.23 -10.06
C TYR A 34 -2.70 -0.91 -9.49
N ARG A 35 -4.03 -0.72 -9.44
CA ARG A 35 -4.61 0.53 -8.94
C ARG A 35 -4.71 0.50 -7.42
N SER A 36 -3.88 1.29 -6.75
CA SER A 36 -3.92 1.48 -5.30
C SER A 36 -5.29 1.98 -4.84
N MET A 37 -5.75 1.49 -3.70
CA MET A 37 -6.89 2.07 -2.99
C MET A 37 -6.47 3.39 -2.37
N LYS A 38 -7.18 4.46 -2.73
CA LYS A 38 -7.07 5.78 -2.11
C LYS A 38 -7.93 5.80 -0.84
N ALA A 39 -7.50 6.58 0.14
CA ALA A 39 -8.22 6.70 1.41
C ALA A 39 -9.11 7.94 1.47
N ASP A 40 -9.00 8.83 0.46
CA ASP A 40 -9.70 10.11 0.38
C ASP A 40 -9.45 10.94 1.65
N LEU A 41 -8.21 10.87 2.16
CA LEU A 41 -7.79 11.60 3.34
C LEU A 41 -7.44 13.04 2.95
N PRO A 42 -7.79 14.04 3.77
CA PRO A 42 -7.25 15.37 3.59
C PRO A 42 -5.70 15.33 3.57
N ASN A 43 -5.12 16.00 2.58
CA ASN A 43 -3.68 16.09 2.32
C ASN A 43 -2.98 14.79 1.90
N GLU A 44 -3.72 13.84 1.33
CA GLU A 44 -3.20 12.55 0.83
C GLU A 44 -2.09 12.69 -0.24
N ASP A 45 -2.06 13.77 -1.01
CA ASP A 45 -1.03 14.02 -2.04
C ASP A 45 0.15 14.89 -1.53
N ALA A 46 0.23 15.15 -0.23
CA ALA A 46 1.29 15.98 0.34
C ALA A 46 2.68 15.31 0.26
N PRO A 47 3.78 16.08 0.13
CA PRO A 47 5.12 15.51 0.20
C PRO A 47 5.35 14.81 1.55
N GLY A 48 5.96 13.63 1.52
CA GLY A 48 6.08 12.75 2.69
C GLY A 48 4.97 11.69 2.78
N VAL A 49 4.01 11.70 1.85
CA VAL A 49 2.96 10.68 1.73
C VAL A 49 3.20 9.88 0.46
N TYR A 50 3.20 8.56 0.59
CA TYR A 50 3.62 7.64 -0.46
C TYR A 50 2.63 6.49 -0.63
N ASP A 51 2.39 6.08 -1.88
CA ASP A 51 1.70 4.82 -2.17
C ASP A 51 2.68 3.64 -1.98
N ALA A 52 2.20 2.54 -1.40
CA ALA A 52 3.05 1.38 -1.09
C ALA A 52 3.72 0.74 -2.33
N LEU A 53 3.01 0.65 -3.46
CA LEU A 53 3.53 -0.01 -4.65
C LEU A 53 4.73 0.73 -5.27
N PRO A 54 4.64 2.04 -5.59
CA PRO A 54 5.81 2.80 -6.03
C PRO A 54 6.99 2.72 -5.06
N PHE A 55 6.71 2.79 -3.75
CA PHE A 55 7.74 2.65 -2.72
C PHE A 55 8.48 1.29 -2.82
N LEU A 56 7.75 0.18 -2.90
CA LEU A 56 8.36 -1.16 -2.99
C LEU A 56 9.07 -1.40 -4.33
N ILE A 57 8.54 -0.88 -5.44
CA ILE A 57 9.18 -0.99 -6.76
C ILE A 57 10.52 -0.24 -6.77
N ALA A 58 10.55 1.01 -6.27
CA ALA A 58 11.75 1.82 -6.23
C ALA A 58 12.84 1.16 -5.37
N ASN A 59 12.45 0.57 -4.24
CA ASN A 59 13.35 -0.20 -3.37
C ASN A 59 13.91 -1.45 -4.05
N THR A 60 13.06 -2.20 -4.74
CA THR A 60 13.50 -3.40 -5.47
C THR A 60 14.52 -3.04 -6.56
N LYS A 61 14.25 -1.96 -7.32
CA LYS A 61 15.19 -1.45 -8.33
C LYS A 61 16.53 -1.05 -7.72
N GLN A 62 16.52 -0.35 -6.59
CA GLN A 62 17.74 0.05 -5.88
C GLN A 62 18.56 -1.18 -5.46
N VAL A 63 17.95 -2.20 -4.86
CA VAL A 63 18.62 -3.45 -4.48
C VAL A 63 19.21 -4.19 -5.69
N MET A 64 18.51 -4.14 -6.83
CA MET A 64 18.98 -4.76 -8.08
C MET A 64 20.03 -3.91 -8.84
N GLY A 65 20.36 -2.70 -8.35
CA GLY A 65 21.26 -1.78 -9.04
C GLY A 65 20.68 -1.21 -10.34
N LEU A 66 19.35 -1.20 -10.47
CA LEU A 66 18.65 -0.63 -11.62
C LEU A 66 18.40 0.88 -11.40
N PRO A 67 18.37 1.70 -12.47
CA PRO A 67 18.11 3.13 -12.35
C PRO A 67 16.70 3.38 -11.81
N ALA A 68 16.58 4.41 -10.97
CA ALA A 68 15.28 4.93 -10.57
C ALA A 68 14.55 5.51 -11.78
N LEU A 69 13.21 5.40 -11.80
CA LEU A 69 12.41 6.07 -12.81
C LEU A 69 12.01 7.47 -12.29
N PRO A 70 11.82 8.46 -13.18
CA PRO A 70 11.42 9.82 -12.77
C PRO A 70 10.10 9.87 -11.98
N ASP A 71 9.19 8.96 -12.29
CA ASP A 71 7.85 8.82 -11.70
C ASP A 71 7.80 7.90 -10.47
N GLU A 72 8.87 7.15 -10.20
CA GLU A 72 9.03 6.25 -9.05
C GLU A 72 10.38 6.50 -8.37
N PRO A 73 10.58 7.69 -7.76
CA PRO A 73 11.85 8.01 -7.14
C PRO A 73 12.12 7.08 -5.95
N PHE A 74 13.40 6.77 -5.73
CA PHE A 74 13.82 6.10 -4.52
C PHE A 74 13.54 6.99 -3.30
N ILE A 75 12.86 6.42 -2.30
CA ILE A 75 12.50 7.10 -1.05
C ILE A 75 13.36 6.51 0.06
N ASP A 76 14.34 7.28 0.49
CA ASP A 76 15.14 6.94 1.66
C ASP A 76 14.36 7.30 2.94
N THR A 77 14.21 6.32 3.82
CA THR A 77 13.51 6.50 5.10
C THR A 77 14.46 6.49 6.29
N ALA A 78 15.77 6.51 6.07
CA ALA A 78 16.77 6.55 7.12
C ALA A 78 16.53 7.73 8.09
N GLY A 79 16.50 7.43 9.38
CA GLY A 79 16.31 8.44 10.44
C GLY A 79 14.90 9.03 10.56
N LEU A 80 13.94 8.63 9.72
CA LEU A 80 12.57 9.15 9.72
C LEU A 80 11.65 8.39 10.68
N ASN A 81 10.59 9.05 11.15
CA ASN A 81 9.44 8.39 11.77
C ASN A 81 8.46 7.98 10.67
N VAL A 82 8.39 6.68 10.39
CA VAL A 82 7.57 6.12 9.32
C VAL A 82 6.29 5.52 9.89
N VAL A 83 5.14 5.89 9.32
CA VAL A 83 3.86 5.25 9.63
C VAL A 83 3.30 4.58 8.38
N VAL A 84 3.11 3.27 8.45
CA VAL A 84 2.51 2.47 7.38
C VAL A 84 1.04 2.22 7.70
N LEU A 85 0.15 2.70 6.83
CA LEU A 85 -1.29 2.57 6.97
C LEU A 85 -1.78 1.31 6.28
N GLY A 86 -2.10 0.27 7.04
CA GLY A 86 -2.53 -1.02 6.49
C GLY A 86 -2.19 -2.19 7.41
N GLY A 87 -2.59 -3.39 7.02
CA GLY A 87 -2.27 -4.59 7.80
C GLY A 87 -2.14 -5.88 6.98
N GLY A 88 -2.08 -5.78 5.65
CA GLY A 88 -1.81 -6.92 4.77
C GLY A 88 -0.33 -7.15 4.56
N ASP A 89 0.02 -8.13 3.73
CA ASP A 89 1.42 -8.44 3.41
C ASP A 89 2.15 -7.24 2.80
N THR A 90 1.51 -6.48 1.92
CA THR A 90 2.08 -5.22 1.39
C THR A 90 2.46 -4.23 2.48
N ALA A 91 1.67 -4.13 3.56
CA ALA A 91 2.02 -3.26 4.68
C ALA A 91 3.24 -3.81 5.44
N MET A 92 3.33 -5.13 5.60
CA MET A 92 4.49 -5.78 6.24
C MET A 92 5.77 -5.59 5.42
N ASP A 93 5.69 -5.68 4.10
CA ASP A 93 6.80 -5.43 3.19
C ASP A 93 7.28 -3.97 3.33
N CYS A 94 6.36 -3.00 3.35
CA CYS A 94 6.71 -1.59 3.56
C CYS A 94 7.37 -1.36 4.92
N VAL A 95 6.82 -1.93 5.99
CA VAL A 95 7.35 -1.81 7.37
C VAL A 95 8.78 -2.34 7.43
N ARG A 96 9.02 -3.56 6.94
CA ARG A 96 10.34 -4.19 7.00
C ARG A 96 11.35 -3.52 6.08
N THR A 97 10.89 -2.97 4.95
CA THR A 97 11.75 -2.16 4.07
C THR A 97 12.18 -0.87 4.77
N ALA A 98 11.25 -0.14 5.38
CA ALA A 98 11.57 1.08 6.13
C ALA A 98 12.52 0.84 7.31
N LEU A 99 12.34 -0.28 8.03
CA LEU A 99 13.26 -0.70 9.10
C LEU A 99 14.68 -0.94 8.56
N ARG A 100 14.82 -1.60 7.40
CA ARG A 100 16.12 -1.88 6.78
C ARG A 100 16.83 -0.66 6.22
N HIS A 101 16.10 0.40 5.91
CA HIS A 101 16.72 1.71 5.61
C HIS A 101 17.33 2.37 6.85
N GLY A 102 17.00 1.89 8.06
CA GLY A 102 17.41 2.54 9.30
C GLY A 102 16.49 3.69 9.70
N ALA A 103 15.19 3.59 9.41
CA ALA A 103 14.20 4.51 9.97
C ALA A 103 14.29 4.57 11.50
N ALA A 104 14.10 5.76 12.08
CA ALA A 104 14.22 5.96 13.52
C ALA A 104 13.10 5.25 14.28
N ASN A 105 11.88 5.32 13.76
CA ASN A 105 10.72 4.59 14.27
C ASN A 105 9.87 4.13 13.08
N VAL A 106 9.35 2.91 13.15
CA VAL A 106 8.40 2.39 12.14
C VAL A 106 7.18 1.85 12.84
N THR A 107 6.01 2.42 12.54
CA THR A 107 4.73 2.02 13.11
C THR A 107 3.80 1.51 12.02
N CYS A 108 3.31 0.28 12.18
CA CYS A 108 2.20 -0.23 11.40
C CYS A 108 0.88 0.15 12.08
N ALA A 109 0.09 1.01 11.45
CA ALA A 109 -1.21 1.45 11.95
C ALA A 109 -2.33 0.67 11.26
N TYR A 110 -3.16 -0.02 12.06
CA TYR A 110 -4.22 -0.88 11.56
C TYR A 110 -5.55 -0.63 12.27
N ARG A 111 -6.63 -0.55 11.47
CA ARG A 111 -7.98 -0.21 11.93
C ARG A 111 -8.71 -1.32 12.70
N ARG A 112 -8.11 -2.49 12.89
CA ARG A 112 -8.68 -3.58 13.69
C ARG A 112 -7.63 -4.07 14.68
N ASP A 113 -8.00 -5.06 15.49
CA ASP A 113 -7.07 -5.74 16.36
C ASP A 113 -6.10 -6.66 15.58
N GLU A 114 -5.08 -7.14 16.29
CA GLU A 114 -4.06 -8.05 15.75
C GLU A 114 -4.66 -9.36 15.23
N ALA A 115 -5.67 -9.90 15.91
CA ALA A 115 -6.30 -11.17 15.56
C ALA A 115 -6.99 -11.12 14.18
N ASN A 116 -7.47 -9.94 13.77
CA ASN A 116 -8.14 -9.70 12.50
C ASN A 116 -7.20 -9.11 11.43
N MET A 117 -5.89 -9.04 11.68
CA MET A 117 -4.91 -8.55 10.72
C MET A 117 -4.80 -9.53 9.54
N PRO A 118 -4.93 -9.05 8.28
CA PRO A 118 -4.98 -9.93 7.11
C PRO A 118 -3.61 -10.44 6.67
N GLY A 119 -2.52 -9.78 7.09
CA GLY A 119 -1.16 -10.20 6.77
C GLY A 119 -0.81 -11.56 7.38
N SER A 120 0.13 -12.25 6.74
CA SER A 120 0.66 -13.52 7.23
C SER A 120 1.18 -13.37 8.66
N LYS A 121 0.75 -14.26 9.57
CA LYS A 121 1.23 -14.28 10.96
C LYS A 121 2.75 -14.35 11.06
N LYS A 122 3.39 -15.01 10.09
CA LYS A 122 4.85 -15.09 10.00
C LYS A 122 5.46 -13.72 9.67
N GLU A 123 4.88 -12.98 8.74
CA GLU A 123 5.37 -11.64 8.36
C GLU A 123 5.17 -10.62 9.48
N VAL A 124 4.02 -10.65 10.16
CA VAL A 124 3.77 -9.81 11.35
C VAL A 124 4.79 -10.10 12.45
N LYS A 125 5.08 -11.39 12.71
CA LYS A 125 6.09 -11.80 13.69
C LYS A 125 7.49 -11.31 13.29
N ASN A 126 7.90 -11.50 12.04
CA ASN A 126 9.20 -11.05 11.55
C ASN A 126 9.34 -9.53 11.67
N ALA A 127 8.31 -8.76 11.29
CA ALA A 127 8.32 -7.30 11.41
C ALA A 127 8.49 -6.85 12.86
N ARG A 128 7.80 -7.52 13.81
CA ARG A 128 7.94 -7.24 15.25
C ARG A 128 9.33 -7.58 15.77
N GLU A 129 9.90 -8.71 15.35
CA GLU A 129 11.28 -9.12 15.72
C GLU A 129 12.34 -8.16 15.14
N GLU A 130 12.07 -7.54 13.99
CA GLU A 130 12.91 -6.50 13.38
C GLU A 130 12.73 -5.12 14.04
N GLY A 131 11.80 -4.96 15.01
CA GLY A 131 11.60 -3.73 15.78
C GLY A 131 10.41 -2.86 15.36
N ALA A 132 9.50 -3.37 14.54
CA ALA A 132 8.28 -2.63 14.17
C ALA A 132 7.35 -2.41 15.37
N ASN A 133 6.85 -1.19 15.52
CA ASN A 133 5.74 -0.87 16.39
C ASN A 133 4.42 -1.19 15.68
N PHE A 134 3.40 -1.59 16.45
CA PHE A 134 2.06 -1.83 15.93
C PHE A 134 1.05 -1.02 16.71
N GLU A 135 0.31 -0.18 16.00
CA GLU A 135 -0.80 0.58 16.53
C GLU A 135 -2.10 -0.04 15.98
N PHE A 136 -2.78 -0.81 16.83
CA PHE A 136 -4.03 -1.47 16.47
C PHE A 136 -5.23 -0.62 16.85
N ASN A 137 -6.38 -0.95 16.23
CA ASN A 137 -7.64 -0.26 16.45
C ASN A 137 -7.55 1.25 16.22
N VAL A 138 -6.84 1.69 15.18
CA VAL A 138 -6.75 3.09 14.78
C VAL A 138 -7.11 3.29 13.32
N GLN A 139 -7.89 4.34 13.03
CA GLN A 139 -8.26 4.71 11.67
C GLN A 139 -7.75 6.13 11.38
N PRO A 140 -7.01 6.35 10.28
CA PRO A 140 -6.56 7.69 9.92
C PRO A 140 -7.76 8.54 9.52
N VAL A 141 -7.72 9.82 9.89
CA VAL A 141 -8.75 10.84 9.63
C VAL A 141 -8.21 11.93 8.72
N GLU A 142 -6.96 12.36 8.96
CA GLU A 142 -6.32 13.47 8.27
C GLU A 142 -4.80 13.32 8.34
N LEU A 143 -4.10 13.71 7.27
CA LEU A 143 -2.65 13.88 7.31
C LEU A 143 -2.31 15.31 7.73
N VAL A 144 -1.53 15.42 8.79
CA VAL A 144 -1.13 16.69 9.39
C VAL A 144 0.13 17.19 8.69
N LEU A 145 0.14 18.47 8.32
CA LEU A 145 1.25 19.09 7.59
C LEU A 145 2.08 20.02 8.47
N ASP A 146 3.37 20.13 8.17
CA ASP A 146 4.25 21.17 8.69
C ASP A 146 3.99 22.54 8.03
N THR A 147 4.71 23.57 8.47
CA THR A 147 4.61 24.93 7.89
C THR A 147 5.05 25.02 6.43
N HIS A 148 5.69 23.98 5.89
CA HIS A 148 6.14 23.87 4.51
C HIS A 148 5.23 22.97 3.66
N GLY A 149 4.12 22.50 4.23
CA GLY A 149 3.14 21.65 3.54
C GLY A 149 3.54 20.19 3.42
N ARG A 150 4.53 19.70 4.18
CA ARG A 150 4.95 18.29 4.18
C ARG A 150 4.33 17.53 5.33
N ALA A 151 4.16 16.22 5.20
CA ALA A 151 3.67 15.37 6.28
C ALA A 151 4.52 15.55 7.56
N SER A 152 3.85 15.82 8.67
CA SER A 152 4.45 15.90 10.01
C SER A 152 3.76 14.98 11.03
N GLY A 153 2.62 14.41 10.64
CA GLY A 153 1.90 13.45 11.46
C GLY A 153 0.61 12.97 10.82
N ILE A 154 -0.07 12.09 11.54
CA ILE A 154 -1.36 11.54 11.14
C ILE A 154 -2.31 11.70 12.31
N ARG A 155 -3.46 12.31 12.05
CA ARG A 155 -4.58 12.31 12.99
C ARG A 155 -5.31 10.98 12.88
N PHE A 156 -5.38 10.27 13.99
CA PHE A 156 -6.09 9.01 14.11
C PHE A 156 -7.31 9.18 15.01
N LEU A 157 -8.33 8.34 14.78
CA LEU A 157 -9.38 8.04 15.74
C LEU A 157 -9.24 6.60 16.22
N ARG A 158 -9.61 6.32 17.48
CA ARG A 158 -9.69 4.95 17.99
C ARG A 158 -10.91 4.25 17.41
N THR A 159 -10.76 2.97 17.16
CA THR A 159 -11.84 2.10 16.72
C THR A 159 -12.05 0.97 17.72
N ARG A 160 -13.20 0.32 17.64
CA ARG A 160 -13.48 -0.93 18.33
C ARG A 160 -14.10 -1.90 17.35
N LEU A 161 -13.96 -3.19 17.59
CA LEU A 161 -14.65 -4.19 16.78
C LEU A 161 -16.15 -4.15 17.09
N GLY A 162 -16.95 -3.90 16.05
CA GLY A 162 -18.40 -4.11 16.09
C GLY A 162 -18.78 -5.57 15.86
N GLU A 163 -20.07 -5.78 15.58
CA GLU A 163 -20.60 -7.10 15.27
C GLU A 163 -19.94 -7.70 14.01
N PRO A 164 -19.77 -9.04 13.96
CA PRO A 164 -19.31 -9.71 12.76
C PRO A 164 -20.35 -9.56 11.64
N ASP A 165 -19.88 -9.30 10.42
CA ASP A 165 -20.72 -9.38 9.23
C ASP A 165 -21.00 -10.84 8.82
N GLY A 166 -21.78 -11.03 7.74
CA GLY A 166 -22.14 -12.36 7.24
C GLY A 166 -20.96 -13.23 6.78
N GLN A 167 -19.75 -12.69 6.69
CA GLN A 167 -18.50 -13.42 6.41
C GLN A 167 -17.64 -13.59 7.68
N GLY A 168 -18.17 -13.27 8.86
CA GLY A 168 -17.48 -13.32 10.14
C GLY A 168 -16.50 -12.17 10.37
N ARG A 169 -16.40 -11.20 9.44
CA ARG A 169 -15.48 -10.07 9.58
C ARG A 169 -16.11 -9.00 10.45
N ARG A 170 -15.41 -8.64 11.53
CA ARG A 170 -15.87 -7.55 12.40
C ARG A 170 -15.52 -6.21 11.77
N ARG A 171 -16.53 -5.34 11.67
CA ARG A 171 -16.34 -3.98 11.17
C ARG A 171 -15.75 -3.09 12.27
N PRO A 172 -14.74 -2.26 11.95
CA PRO A 172 -14.27 -1.27 12.90
C PRO A 172 -15.33 -0.18 13.06
N VAL A 173 -15.65 0.16 14.30
CA VAL A 173 -16.58 1.23 14.67
C VAL A 173 -15.78 2.33 15.35
N PRO A 174 -15.85 3.59 14.88
CA PRO A 174 -15.20 4.72 15.53
C PRO A 174 -15.63 4.88 16.99
N VAL A 175 -14.68 5.22 17.85
CA VAL A 175 -14.93 5.64 19.23
C VAL A 175 -14.96 7.17 19.22
N PRO A 176 -16.09 7.81 19.60
CA PRO A 176 -16.16 9.27 19.69
C PRO A 176 -15.11 9.85 20.64
N ASP A 177 -14.67 11.08 20.38
CA ASP A 177 -13.75 11.86 21.23
C ASP A 177 -12.42 11.16 21.57
N SER A 178 -11.97 10.29 20.66
CA SER A 178 -10.76 9.47 20.84
C SER A 178 -9.61 9.85 19.91
N GLU A 179 -9.70 11.04 19.31
CA GLU A 179 -8.73 11.51 18.34
C GLU A 179 -7.38 11.83 18.98
N PHE A 180 -6.32 11.51 18.26
CA PHE A 180 -4.96 11.85 18.65
C PHE A 180 -4.08 12.00 17.41
N VAL A 181 -2.95 12.69 17.54
CA VAL A 181 -1.97 12.87 16.46
C VAL A 181 -0.74 12.03 16.76
N MET A 182 -0.34 11.21 15.79
CA MET A 182 0.92 10.47 15.81
C MET A 182 1.93 11.20 14.92
N PRO A 183 3.11 11.59 15.42
CA PRO A 183 4.18 12.17 14.59
C PRO A 183 4.63 11.20 13.49
N ALA A 184 4.81 11.71 12.28
CA ALA A 184 5.24 10.94 11.12
C ALA A 184 5.89 11.85 10.09
N ASP A 185 7.14 11.57 9.73
CA ASP A 185 7.86 12.27 8.66
C ASP A 185 7.57 11.62 7.29
N ALA A 186 7.24 10.33 7.29
CA ALA A 186 6.85 9.57 6.11
C ALA A 186 5.61 8.71 6.40
N VAL A 187 4.61 8.80 5.52
CA VAL A 187 3.37 8.04 5.59
C VAL A 187 3.26 7.14 4.36
N ILE A 188 3.16 5.83 4.55
CA ILE A 188 3.05 4.87 3.45
C ILE A 188 1.65 4.26 3.44
N MET A 189 0.88 4.50 2.38
CA MET A 189 -0.48 4.02 2.21
C MET A 189 -0.50 2.61 1.60
N ALA A 190 -0.90 1.63 2.41
CA ALA A 190 -0.93 0.20 2.08
C ALA A 190 -2.34 -0.40 2.28
N PHE A 191 -3.37 0.28 1.76
CA PHE A 191 -4.77 -0.15 1.89
C PHE A 191 -5.14 -1.32 0.97
N GLY A 192 -4.30 -1.63 -0.02
CA GLY A 192 -4.47 -2.69 -1.02
C GLY A 192 -4.79 -2.13 -2.40
N PHE A 193 -5.22 -3.02 -3.32
CA PHE A 193 -5.45 -2.67 -4.72
C PHE A 193 -6.88 -3.00 -5.15
N ILE A 194 -7.41 -2.20 -6.07
CA ILE A 194 -8.68 -2.45 -6.72
C ILE A 194 -8.46 -2.95 -8.14
N ARG A 195 -9.43 -3.73 -8.63
CA ARG A 195 -9.43 -4.25 -9.99
C ARG A 195 -9.46 -3.08 -10.98
N MET A 196 -8.58 -3.12 -11.97
CA MET A 196 -8.70 -2.22 -13.12
C MET A 196 -9.94 -2.59 -13.91
N VAL A 197 -10.80 -1.61 -14.18
CA VAL A 197 -11.86 -1.74 -15.17
C VAL A 197 -11.25 -1.36 -16.50
N CYS A 198 -10.89 -2.35 -17.32
CA CYS A 198 -10.43 -2.12 -18.69
C CYS A 198 -11.61 -1.57 -19.51
N ARG A 199 -11.69 -0.24 -19.65
CA ARG A 199 -12.65 0.41 -20.56
C ARG A 199 -12.30 -0.04 -21.99
N GLY A 200 -13.21 -0.76 -22.64
CA GLY A 200 -13.01 -1.41 -23.94
C GLY A 200 -13.26 -2.92 -23.93
N TRP A 201 -13.19 -3.55 -22.76
CA TRP A 201 -13.35 -5.00 -22.60
C TRP A 201 -14.81 -5.43 -22.31
N ASN A 202 -15.78 -4.58 -22.65
CA ASN A 202 -17.21 -4.80 -22.35
C ASN A 202 -17.88 -5.94 -23.13
N ARG A 203 -17.15 -6.65 -24.00
CA ARG A 203 -17.67 -7.82 -24.74
C ARG A 203 -17.39 -9.17 -24.06
N MET A 204 -16.76 -9.20 -22.89
CA MET A 204 -16.42 -10.44 -22.17
C MET A 204 -17.27 -10.68 -20.91
N ALA A 205 -18.58 -10.44 -20.99
CA ALA A 205 -19.55 -10.85 -19.98
C ALA A 205 -20.72 -11.57 -20.64
#